data_AF-A0A7W5TLD1-F1
#
_entry.id   AF-A0A7W5TLD1-F1
#
_cell.length_a   1.000
_cell.length_b   1.000
_cell.length_c   1.000
_cell.angle_alpha   90.00
_cell.angle_beta   90.00
_cell.angle_gamma   90.00
#
_symmetry.space_group_name_H-M   'P 1'
#
loop_
_entity.id
_entity.type
_entity.pdbx_description
1 polymer ?
#
loop_
_entity_poly.entity_id
_entity_poly.type
_entity_poly.pdbx_seq_one_letter_code
_entity_poly.pdbx_strand_id
1 'polypeptide(L)'
;MSIIVDDKVYFIERQKTGAYWLDATFSLSDLGGTIPGFGDRYALAIRKSGTAIAEVVGRYFLRHIDDNAGSQWYAWFVVVEAVELKEQDDLFDIFSKVYDEDIRGNELKLKRGANKQNEDRGLEYWQAQQREREKHAPLHKLDAREQRILRFMIGHPDCWTTDTIPEAGEKTMEALSKVGVVRPGAKDATGKREWFITDEGPGRG
;
A
#
# COMPACT_ATOMS: atom_id res chain seq x y z
N MET A 1 -46.26 -10.30 -4.98
CA MET A 1 -45.95 -9.35 -6.06
C MET A 1 -44.98 -8.32 -5.52
N SER A 2 -43.73 -8.33 -5.95
CA SER A 2 -42.69 -7.43 -5.45
C SER A 2 -42.64 -6.16 -6.28
N ILE A 3 -42.42 -5.02 -5.61
CA ILE A 3 -42.21 -3.71 -6.26
C ILE A 3 -40.74 -3.35 -6.09
N ILE A 4 -40.08 -3.07 -7.21
CA ILE A 4 -38.71 -2.62 -7.27
C ILE A 4 -38.74 -1.21 -7.87
N VAL A 5 -38.23 -0.24 -7.12
CA VAL A 5 -38.00 1.11 -7.64
C VAL A 5 -36.51 1.25 -7.84
N ASP A 6 -36.09 1.50 -9.07
CA ASP A 6 -34.67 1.74 -9.34
C ASP A 6 -34.23 3.04 -8.69
N ASP A 7 -33.04 3.03 -8.10
CA ASP A 7 -32.39 4.21 -7.56
C ASP A 7 -31.56 4.95 -8.62
N LYS A 8 -31.73 4.56 -9.89
CA LYS A 8 -31.02 5.11 -11.04
C LYS A 8 -31.91 5.92 -11.96
N VAL A 9 -31.26 6.85 -12.66
CA VAL A 9 -31.82 7.65 -13.73
C VAL A 9 -31.07 7.31 -15.02
N TYR A 10 -31.81 6.88 -16.03
CA TYR A 10 -31.27 6.44 -17.31
C TYR A 10 -31.38 7.57 -18.32
N PHE A 11 -30.26 8.01 -18.85
CA PHE A 11 -30.23 9.02 -19.90
C PHE A 11 -30.11 8.33 -21.25
N ILE A 12 -31.06 8.62 -22.13
CA ILE A 12 -31.13 8.03 -23.46
C ILE A 12 -31.03 9.13 -24.52
N GLU A 13 -30.13 8.94 -25.48
CA GLU A 13 -29.97 9.85 -26.60
C GLU A 13 -30.86 9.41 -27.77
N ARG A 14 -31.57 10.36 -28.37
CA ARG A 14 -32.31 10.13 -29.60
C ARG A 14 -31.39 10.26 -30.82
N GLN A 15 -31.22 9.17 -31.54
CA GLN A 15 -30.41 9.12 -32.75
C GLN A 15 -31.14 9.75 -33.94
N LYS A 16 -30.38 10.18 -34.96
CA LYS A 16 -30.94 10.72 -36.23
C LYS A 16 -31.92 9.77 -36.93
N THR A 17 -31.77 8.46 -36.69
CA THR A 17 -32.65 7.40 -37.22
C THR A 17 -33.99 7.28 -36.48
N GLY A 18 -34.16 8.01 -35.36
CA GLY A 18 -35.32 7.92 -34.47
C GLY A 18 -35.22 6.83 -33.40
N ALA A 19 -34.15 6.03 -33.39
CA ALA A 19 -33.86 5.06 -32.32
C ALA A 19 -33.33 5.76 -31.06
N TYR A 20 -33.45 5.09 -29.91
CA TYR A 20 -32.85 5.53 -28.64
C TYR A 20 -31.66 4.64 -28.27
N TRP A 21 -30.64 5.23 -27.68
CA TRP A 21 -29.53 4.50 -27.07
C TRP A 21 -29.31 4.96 -25.64
N LEU A 22 -28.91 4.02 -24.78
CA LEU A 22 -28.50 4.34 -23.42
C LEU A 22 -27.15 5.02 -23.47
N ASP A 23 -27.14 6.29 -23.07
CA ASP A 23 -25.99 7.16 -23.14
C ASP A 23 -25.28 7.23 -21.77
N ALA A 24 -26.05 7.43 -20.69
CA ALA A 24 -25.51 7.44 -19.34
C ALA A 24 -26.49 6.86 -18.31
N THR A 25 -25.95 6.50 -17.15
CA THR A 25 -26.72 6.06 -15.98
C THR A 25 -26.13 6.70 -14.74
N PHE A 26 -26.97 7.42 -13.99
CA PHE A 26 -26.58 8.09 -12.75
C PHE A 26 -27.41 7.56 -11.60
N SER A 27 -26.84 7.50 -10.40
CA SER A 27 -27.65 7.28 -9.21
C SER A 27 -28.46 8.54 -8.90
N LEU A 28 -29.62 8.38 -8.30
CA LEU A 28 -30.45 9.50 -7.86
C LEU A 28 -29.72 10.35 -6.82
N SER A 29 -28.84 9.75 -6.01
CA SER A 29 -27.98 10.45 -5.06
C SER A 29 -26.97 11.37 -5.75
N ASP A 30 -26.39 10.95 -6.87
CA ASP A 30 -25.44 11.79 -7.63
C ASP A 30 -26.13 13.03 -8.19
N LEU A 31 -27.45 12.96 -8.40
CA LEU A 31 -28.30 14.05 -8.87
C LEU A 31 -28.99 14.82 -7.72
N GLY A 32 -28.49 14.68 -6.49
CA GLY A 32 -29.03 15.40 -5.33
C GLY A 32 -30.47 15.03 -4.98
N GLY A 33 -30.93 13.83 -5.34
CA GLY A 33 -32.31 13.40 -5.12
C GLY A 33 -33.30 13.88 -6.18
N THR A 34 -32.84 14.54 -7.23
CA THR A 34 -33.70 15.18 -8.24
C THR A 34 -33.56 14.55 -9.60
N ILE A 35 -34.66 14.52 -10.36
CA ILE A 35 -34.66 14.08 -11.76
C ILE A 35 -34.61 15.33 -12.63
N PRO A 36 -33.61 15.46 -13.52
CA PRO A 36 -33.50 16.60 -14.42
C PRO A 36 -34.79 16.87 -15.19
N GLY A 37 -35.10 18.15 -15.33
CA GLY A 37 -36.25 18.69 -16.04
C GLY A 37 -35.92 19.07 -17.48
N PHE A 38 -36.95 19.46 -18.24
CA PHE A 38 -36.78 19.95 -19.60
C PHE A 38 -35.92 21.22 -19.64
N GLY A 39 -34.96 21.27 -20.55
CA GLY A 39 -34.03 22.38 -20.70
C GLY A 39 -32.81 22.32 -19.78
N ASP A 40 -32.77 21.40 -18.81
CA ASP A 40 -31.56 21.16 -18.02
C ASP A 40 -30.44 20.64 -18.94
N ARG A 41 -29.21 21.08 -18.70
CA ARG A 41 -28.05 20.75 -19.52
C ARG A 41 -26.97 20.08 -18.70
N TYR A 42 -26.27 19.15 -19.34
CA TYR A 42 -25.19 18.42 -18.70
C TYR A 42 -24.14 18.00 -19.72
N ALA A 43 -22.90 17.87 -19.25
CA ALA A 43 -21.75 17.50 -20.05
C ALA A 43 -21.57 15.98 -20.00
N LEU A 44 -21.62 15.31 -21.15
CA LEU A 44 -21.76 13.86 -21.23
C LEU A 44 -20.47 13.07 -21.44
N ALA A 45 -19.38 13.71 -21.85
CA ALA A 45 -18.12 12.99 -22.03
C ALA A 45 -16.92 13.92 -21.87
N ILE A 46 -15.94 13.53 -21.05
CA ILE A 46 -14.56 14.05 -21.13
C ILE A 46 -13.58 12.90 -20.99
N ARG A 47 -13.08 12.40 -22.14
CA ARG A 47 -11.67 12.05 -22.33
C ARG A 47 -11.28 12.01 -23.82
N LYS A 48 -10.18 12.73 -24.12
CA LYS A 48 -9.40 12.78 -25.38
C LYS A 48 -10.05 13.27 -26.68
N SER A 49 -11.39 13.42 -26.77
CA SER A 49 -12.06 13.86 -28.02
C SER A 49 -13.02 15.06 -27.90
N GLY A 50 -13.05 15.77 -26.76
CA GLY A 50 -13.92 16.95 -26.52
C GLY A 50 -15.07 16.71 -25.53
N THR A 51 -15.79 17.78 -25.17
CA THR A 51 -17.06 17.72 -24.40
C THR A 51 -18.22 17.72 -25.37
N ALA A 52 -19.17 16.78 -25.21
CA ALA A 52 -20.51 16.93 -25.76
C ALA A 52 -21.44 17.46 -24.66
N ILE A 53 -22.21 18.50 -24.97
CA ILE A 53 -23.25 19.03 -24.07
C ILE A 53 -24.57 18.50 -24.58
N ALA A 54 -25.37 17.92 -23.69
CA ALA A 54 -26.73 17.54 -24.01
C ALA A 54 -27.74 18.31 -23.17
N GLU A 55 -28.89 18.53 -23.77
CA GLU A 55 -30.06 19.14 -23.14
C GLU A 55 -31.14 18.08 -22.95
N VAL A 56 -31.83 18.14 -21.83
CA VAL A 56 -32.98 17.29 -21.55
C VAL A 56 -34.18 17.77 -22.36
N VAL A 57 -34.62 16.93 -23.28
CA VAL A 57 -35.76 17.21 -24.17
C VAL A 57 -36.98 16.32 -23.87
N GLY A 58 -36.85 15.39 -22.93
CA GLY A 58 -37.93 14.47 -22.57
C GLY A 58 -37.70 13.78 -21.23
N ARG A 59 -38.80 13.37 -20.60
CA ARG A 59 -38.76 12.59 -19.36
C ARG A 59 -39.92 11.60 -19.31
N TYR A 60 -39.60 10.35 -18.99
CA TYR A 60 -40.55 9.25 -18.89
C TYR A 60 -40.37 8.51 -17.57
N PHE A 61 -41.48 8.30 -16.87
CA PHE A 61 -41.53 7.35 -15.76
C PHE A 61 -42.11 6.04 -16.27
N LEU A 62 -41.27 5.01 -16.31
CA LEU A 62 -41.62 3.73 -16.89
C LEU A 62 -41.96 2.74 -15.78
N ARG A 63 -43.06 2.02 -15.97
CA ARG A 63 -43.46 0.86 -15.17
C ARG A 63 -43.35 -0.39 -16.04
N HIS A 64 -42.46 -1.29 -15.68
CA HIS A 64 -42.35 -2.61 -16.26
C HIS A 64 -43.03 -3.65 -15.37
N ILE A 65 -43.79 -4.55 -15.97
CA ILE A 65 -44.51 -5.62 -15.28
C ILE A 65 -43.99 -6.94 -15.86
N ASP A 66 -43.41 -7.77 -14.99
CA ASP A 66 -43.03 -9.13 -15.32
C ASP A 66 -44.00 -10.09 -14.61
N ASP A 67 -44.98 -10.57 -15.36
CA ASP A 67 -46.00 -11.49 -14.86
C ASP A 67 -45.42 -12.87 -14.51
N ASN A 68 -44.35 -13.29 -15.19
CA ASN A 68 -43.72 -14.59 -14.96
C ASN A 68 -42.90 -14.58 -13.65
N ALA A 69 -42.20 -13.48 -13.38
CA ALA A 69 -41.47 -13.28 -12.13
C ALA A 69 -42.35 -12.76 -10.99
N GLY A 70 -43.60 -12.36 -11.27
CA GLY A 70 -44.50 -11.76 -10.30
C GLY A 70 -43.96 -10.44 -9.72
N SER A 71 -43.25 -9.66 -10.53
CA SER A 71 -42.53 -8.46 -10.11
C SER A 71 -42.87 -7.25 -10.97
N GLN A 72 -42.70 -6.06 -10.38
CA GLN A 72 -42.83 -4.80 -11.09
C GLN A 72 -41.60 -3.94 -10.85
N TRP A 73 -41.15 -3.26 -11.88
CA TRP A 73 -39.99 -2.38 -11.85
C TRP A 73 -40.35 -0.98 -12.32
N TYR A 74 -39.90 0.04 -11.60
CA TYR A 74 -40.13 1.45 -11.91
C TYR A 74 -38.80 2.16 -12.11
N ALA A 75 -38.70 2.95 -13.18
CA ALA A 75 -37.48 3.69 -13.50
C ALA A 75 -37.76 5.01 -14.22
N TRP A 76 -36.85 5.96 -14.04
CA TRP A 76 -36.84 7.22 -14.78
C TRP A 76 -35.94 7.13 -16.00
N PHE A 77 -36.49 7.48 -17.16
CA PHE A 77 -35.77 7.66 -18.40
C PHE A 77 -35.81 9.14 -18.79
N VAL A 78 -34.65 9.72 -19.00
CA VAL A 78 -34.47 11.11 -19.43
C VAL A 78 -33.99 11.07 -20.87
N VAL A 79 -34.72 11.70 -21.78
CA VAL A 79 -34.34 11.81 -23.18
C VAL A 79 -33.55 13.06 -23.39
N VAL A 80 -32.43 12.92 -24.08
CA VAL A 80 -31.48 13.99 -24.28
C VAL A 80 -31.10 14.15 -25.74
N GLU A 81 -30.74 15.37 -26.09
CA GLU A 81 -30.24 15.71 -27.41
C GLU A 81 -28.95 16.52 -27.26
N ALA A 82 -27.94 16.17 -28.05
CA ALA A 82 -26.71 16.93 -28.12
C ALA A 82 -26.99 18.35 -28.66
N VAL A 83 -26.43 19.35 -28.01
CA VAL A 83 -26.54 20.76 -28.39
C VAL A 83 -25.16 21.35 -28.65
N GLU A 84 -25.03 22.08 -29.76
CA GLU A 84 -23.82 22.85 -30.05
C GLU A 84 -23.91 24.20 -29.32
N LEU A 85 -22.96 24.46 -28.42
CA LEU A 85 -22.83 25.75 -27.75
C LEU A 85 -21.60 26.47 -28.28
N LYS A 86 -21.67 27.81 -28.37
CA LYS A 86 -20.51 28.61 -28.79
C LYS A 86 -19.36 28.53 -27.79
N GLU A 87 -19.71 28.38 -26.51
CA GLU A 87 -18.79 28.34 -25.38
C GLU A 87 -18.34 26.91 -25.04
N GLN A 88 -18.66 25.92 -25.88
CA GLN A 88 -18.38 24.51 -25.61
C GLN A 88 -16.89 24.21 -25.41
N ASP A 89 -16.02 24.84 -26.20
CA ASP A 89 -14.57 24.68 -26.10
C ASP A 89 -14.03 25.32 -24.80
N ASP A 90 -14.50 26.54 -24.47
CA ASP A 90 -14.13 27.22 -23.23
C ASP A 90 -14.56 26.41 -21.98
N LEU A 91 -15.75 25.82 -22.01
CA LEU A 91 -16.24 24.94 -20.96
C LEU A 91 -15.39 23.66 -20.83
N PHE A 92 -15.00 23.05 -21.95
CA PHE A 92 -14.11 21.89 -21.94
C PHE A 92 -12.77 22.20 -21.28
N ASP A 93 -12.17 23.36 -21.59
CA ASP A 93 -10.90 23.79 -21.02
C ASP A 93 -11.00 24.00 -19.49
N ILE A 94 -12.07 24.67 -19.04
CA ILE A 94 -12.31 24.88 -17.61
C ILE A 94 -12.52 23.55 -16.88
N PHE A 95 -13.36 22.65 -17.41
CA PHE A 95 -13.63 21.35 -16.80
C PHE A 95 -12.38 20.47 -16.74
N SER A 96 -11.58 20.47 -17.81
CA SER A 96 -10.31 19.73 -17.86
C SER A 96 -9.34 20.24 -16.79
N LYS A 97 -9.23 21.56 -16.62
CA LYS A 97 -8.39 22.17 -15.60
C LYS A 97 -8.84 21.77 -14.18
N VAL A 98 -10.12 21.88 -13.87
CA VAL A 98 -10.67 21.50 -12.55
C VAL A 98 -10.44 20.01 -12.29
N TYR A 99 -10.66 19.16 -13.28
CA TYR A 99 -10.43 17.72 -13.13
C TYR A 99 -8.97 17.40 -12.81
N ASP A 100 -8.01 18.00 -13.52
CA ASP A 100 -6.60 17.73 -13.30
C ASP A 100 -6.06 18.35 -11.99
N GLU A 101 -6.46 19.59 -11.67
CA GLU A 101 -5.96 20.32 -10.50
C GLU A 101 -6.63 19.87 -9.18
N ASP A 102 -7.95 19.77 -9.16
CA ASP A 102 -8.72 19.64 -7.92
C ASP A 102 -9.17 18.20 -7.65
N ILE A 103 -9.54 17.44 -8.69
CA ILE A 103 -10.02 16.06 -8.51
C ILE A 103 -8.82 15.10 -8.51
N ARG A 104 -8.08 15.06 -9.61
CA ARG A 104 -6.93 14.18 -9.78
C ARG A 104 -5.74 14.60 -8.94
N GLY A 105 -5.48 15.91 -8.84
CA GLY A 105 -4.46 16.46 -7.97
C GLY A 105 -4.66 16.05 -6.51
N ASN A 106 -5.91 15.98 -6.04
CA ASN A 106 -6.24 15.54 -4.69
C ASN A 106 -6.02 14.03 -4.49
N GLU A 107 -6.45 13.18 -5.43
CA GLU A 107 -6.17 11.73 -5.37
C GLU A 107 -4.67 11.41 -5.37
N LEU A 108 -3.87 12.12 -6.18
CA LEU A 108 -2.42 11.94 -6.22
C LEU A 108 -1.75 12.44 -4.92
N LYS A 109 -2.23 13.54 -4.34
CA LYS A 109 -1.77 14.03 -3.03
C LYS A 109 -2.12 13.04 -1.92
N LEU A 110 -3.32 12.47 -1.91
CA LEU A 110 -3.76 11.45 -0.95
C LEU A 110 -2.92 10.16 -1.06
N LYS A 111 -2.66 9.66 -2.28
CA LYS A 111 -1.80 8.48 -2.50
C LYS A 111 -0.36 8.73 -2.04
N ARG A 112 0.19 9.92 -2.29
CA ARG A 112 1.53 10.29 -1.78
C ARG A 112 1.57 10.41 -0.25
N GLY A 113 0.53 10.95 0.37
CA GLY A 113 0.40 11.01 1.84
C GLY A 113 0.30 9.62 2.48
N ALA A 114 -0.46 8.71 1.89
CA ALA A 114 -0.60 7.33 2.36
C ALA A 114 0.72 6.54 2.23
N ASN A 115 1.46 6.73 1.13
CA ASN A 115 2.79 6.11 0.98
C ASN A 115 3.78 6.64 2.01
N LYS A 116 3.79 7.95 2.27
CA LYS A 116 4.67 8.54 3.29
C LYS A 116 4.37 8.01 4.70
N GLN A 117 3.09 7.87 5.07
CA GLN A 117 2.70 7.26 6.34
C GLN A 117 3.09 5.77 6.44
N ASN A 118 3.03 5.02 5.33
CA ASN A 118 3.49 3.62 5.30
C ASN A 118 5.02 3.50 5.40
N GLU A 119 5.76 4.41 4.76
CA GLU A 119 7.22 4.51 4.88
C GLU A 119 7.65 4.87 6.31
N ASP A 120 6.98 5.84 6.94
CA ASP A 120 7.23 6.24 8.33
C ASP A 120 6.93 5.08 9.31
N ARG A 121 5.79 4.37 9.12
CA ARG A 121 5.47 3.15 9.90
C ARG A 121 6.46 2.01 9.66
N GLY A 122 6.94 1.85 8.43
CA GLY A 122 7.96 0.87 8.08
C GLY A 122 9.31 1.17 8.73
N LEU A 123 9.68 2.46 8.82
CA LEU A 123 10.87 2.92 9.51
C LEU A 123 10.78 2.71 11.03
N GLU A 124 9.64 3.04 11.64
CA GLU A 124 9.40 2.77 13.07
C GLU A 124 9.46 1.27 13.39
N TYR A 125 8.85 0.43 12.55
CA TYR A 125 8.91 -1.02 12.68
C TYR A 125 10.34 -1.55 12.58
N TRP A 126 11.13 -1.05 11.61
CA TRP A 126 12.53 -1.43 11.45
C TRP A 126 13.39 -0.99 12.65
N GLN A 127 13.18 0.21 13.17
CA GLN A 127 13.88 0.70 14.37
C GLN A 127 13.51 -0.10 15.63
N ALA A 128 12.24 -0.48 15.79
CA ALA A 128 11.81 -1.34 16.89
C ALA A 128 12.46 -2.73 16.80
N GLN A 129 12.54 -3.29 15.58
CA GLN A 129 13.20 -4.58 15.35
C GLN A 129 14.71 -4.51 15.61
N GLN A 130 15.37 -3.40 15.30
CA GLN A 130 16.78 -3.19 15.67
C GLN A 130 16.98 -3.13 17.18
N ARG A 131 16.13 -2.39 17.91
CA ARG A 131 16.20 -2.34 19.38
C ARG A 131 15.99 -3.71 20.03
N GLU A 132 15.06 -4.52 19.51
CA GLU A 132 14.87 -5.91 19.98
C GLU A 132 16.10 -6.78 19.69
N ARG A 133 16.71 -6.64 18.51
CA ARG A 133 17.96 -7.37 18.18
C ARG A 133 19.14 -6.92 19.04
N GLU A 134 19.22 -5.63 19.39
CA GLU A 134 20.23 -5.09 20.30
C GLU A 134 20.04 -5.61 21.73
N LYS A 135 18.80 -5.82 22.20
CA LYS A 135 18.52 -6.46 23.49
C LYS A 135 18.99 -7.91 23.55
N HIS A 136 18.97 -8.61 22.41
CA HIS A 136 19.42 -9.99 22.27
C HIS A 136 20.83 -10.09 21.66
N ALA A 137 21.57 -8.98 21.58
CA ALA A 137 22.95 -9.01 21.14
C ALA A 137 23.77 -9.81 22.17
N PRO A 138 24.63 -10.75 21.73
CA PRO A 138 25.46 -11.52 22.66
C PRO A 138 26.27 -10.54 23.52
N LEU A 139 26.19 -10.72 24.86
CA LEU A 139 26.60 -9.77 25.91
C LEU A 139 28.00 -9.15 25.72
N HIS A 140 28.84 -9.82 24.94
CA HIS A 140 30.26 -9.55 24.78
C HIS A 140 30.62 -8.87 23.43
N LYS A 141 29.64 -8.58 22.55
CA LYS A 141 29.87 -7.99 21.20
C LYS A 141 30.98 -8.69 20.40
N LEU A 142 31.13 -9.99 20.62
CA LEU A 142 32.13 -10.81 19.93
C LEU A 142 31.79 -10.90 18.46
N ASP A 143 32.79 -10.76 17.59
CA ASP A 143 32.62 -10.97 16.16
C ASP A 143 32.35 -12.46 15.83
N ALA A 144 31.96 -12.76 14.59
CA ALA A 144 31.64 -14.13 14.18
C ALA A 144 32.84 -15.10 14.25
N ARG A 145 34.08 -14.61 14.31
CA ARG A 145 35.30 -15.41 14.45
C ARG A 145 35.59 -15.71 15.92
N GLU A 146 35.51 -14.70 16.78
CA GLU A 146 35.64 -14.80 18.23
C GLU A 146 34.59 -15.75 18.83
N GLN A 147 33.34 -15.69 18.36
CA GLN A 147 32.29 -16.62 18.78
C GLN A 147 32.59 -18.08 18.38
N ARG A 148 33.19 -18.30 17.19
CA ARG A 148 33.55 -19.65 16.73
C ARG A 148 34.69 -20.24 17.55
N ILE A 149 35.70 -19.43 17.86
CA ILE A 149 36.83 -19.82 18.70
C ILE A 149 36.33 -20.17 20.11
N LEU A 150 35.48 -19.34 20.71
CA LEU A 150 34.92 -19.61 22.04
C LEU A 150 34.10 -20.91 22.07
N ARG A 151 33.24 -21.15 21.07
CA ARG A 151 32.48 -22.41 20.94
C ARG A 151 33.39 -23.62 20.78
N PHE A 152 34.48 -23.49 20.02
CA PHE A 152 35.44 -24.56 19.84
C PHE A 152 36.14 -24.92 21.16
N MET A 153 36.60 -23.92 21.92
CA MET A 153 37.24 -24.15 23.22
C MET A 153 36.27 -24.78 24.25
N ILE A 154 34.97 -24.45 24.20
CA ILE A 154 33.96 -25.08 25.06
C ILE A 154 33.77 -26.55 24.69
N GLY A 155 33.76 -26.88 23.39
CA GLY A 155 33.62 -28.25 22.90
C GLY A 155 34.89 -29.11 23.00
N HIS A 156 36.05 -28.47 23.12
CA HIS A 156 37.37 -29.11 23.19
C HIS A 156 38.18 -28.52 24.36
N PRO A 157 37.79 -28.85 25.61
CA PRO A 157 38.38 -28.29 26.81
C PRO A 157 39.79 -28.84 27.09
N ASP A 158 40.40 -29.59 26.17
CA ASP A 158 41.77 -30.10 26.25
C ASP A 158 42.72 -29.34 25.31
N CYS A 159 42.20 -28.41 24.50
CA CYS A 159 42.97 -27.57 23.58
C CYS A 159 43.19 -26.18 24.19
N TRP A 160 44.37 -25.92 24.74
CA TRP A 160 44.64 -24.70 25.52
C TRP A 160 45.58 -23.72 24.85
N THR A 161 46.15 -24.06 23.70
CA THR A 161 47.18 -23.27 23.03
C THR A 161 46.72 -22.80 21.65
N THR A 162 47.22 -21.64 21.20
CA THR A 162 46.78 -21.00 19.95
C THR A 162 47.01 -21.82 18.67
N ASP A 163 47.90 -22.82 18.73
CA ASP A 163 48.18 -23.75 17.64
C ASP A 163 47.25 -24.97 17.60
N THR A 164 46.61 -25.28 18.73
CA THR A 164 45.62 -26.37 18.82
C THR A 164 44.19 -25.86 18.66
N ILE A 165 43.97 -24.56 18.85
CA ILE A 165 42.67 -23.90 18.65
C ILE A 165 42.62 -23.29 17.24
N PRO A 166 41.73 -23.76 16.33
CA PRO A 166 41.65 -23.27 14.97
C PRO A 166 41.36 -21.76 14.92
N GLU A 167 42.12 -21.05 14.08
CA GLU A 167 41.99 -19.60 13.84
C GLU A 167 42.24 -18.70 15.06
N ALA A 168 42.67 -19.24 16.20
CA ALA A 168 42.96 -18.51 17.43
C ALA A 168 44.37 -17.90 17.42
N GLY A 169 44.53 -16.77 16.73
CA GLY A 169 45.75 -15.97 16.86
C GLY A 169 45.83 -15.28 18.23
N GLU A 170 47.05 -14.94 18.68
CA GLU A 170 47.28 -14.27 19.98
C GLU A 170 46.44 -13.00 20.14
N LYS A 171 46.32 -12.18 19.08
CA LYS A 171 45.48 -10.96 19.09
C LYS A 171 44.00 -11.23 19.35
N THR A 172 43.49 -12.35 18.84
CA THR A 172 42.09 -12.74 19.00
C THR A 172 41.84 -13.32 20.39
N MET A 173 42.80 -14.05 20.95
CA MET A 173 42.74 -14.52 22.34
C MET A 173 42.86 -13.38 23.35
N GLU A 174 43.67 -12.36 23.07
CA GLU A 174 43.71 -11.12 23.86
C GLU A 174 42.39 -10.34 23.80
N ALA A 175 41.74 -10.27 22.63
CA ALA A 175 40.42 -9.64 22.48
C ALA A 175 39.36 -10.38 23.31
N LEU A 176 39.31 -11.72 23.23
CA LEU A 176 38.44 -12.56 24.06
C LEU A 176 38.74 -12.37 25.55
N SER A 177 40.01 -12.26 25.94
CA SER A 177 40.39 -12.06 27.34
C SER A 177 39.98 -10.68 27.86
N LYS A 178 40.09 -9.65 27.03
CA LYS A 178 39.65 -8.28 27.37
C LYS A 178 38.15 -8.19 27.66
N VAL A 179 37.37 -9.08 27.04
CA VAL A 179 35.91 -9.15 27.22
C VAL A 179 35.52 -10.14 28.33
N GLY A 180 36.50 -10.75 29.01
CA GLY A 180 36.30 -11.53 30.23
C GLY A 180 35.99 -13.02 30.03
N VAL A 181 35.81 -13.47 28.78
CA VAL A 181 35.37 -14.84 28.46
C VAL A 181 36.48 -15.90 28.50
N VAL A 182 37.76 -15.47 28.47
CA VAL A 182 38.94 -16.34 28.63
C VAL A 182 40.01 -15.68 29.49
N ARG A 183 40.82 -16.48 30.17
CA ARG A 183 41.96 -16.02 31.01
C ARG A 183 43.28 -16.63 30.53
N PRO A 184 44.37 -15.87 30.57
CA PRO A 184 45.70 -16.38 30.22
C PRO A 184 46.25 -17.30 31.33
N GLY A 185 46.87 -18.39 30.91
CA GLY A 185 47.60 -19.35 31.72
C GLY A 185 49.12 -19.16 31.67
N ALA A 186 49.85 -20.17 32.16
CA ALA A 186 51.30 -20.22 32.06
C ALA A 186 51.76 -20.40 30.60
N LYS A 187 53.05 -20.21 30.36
CA LYS A 187 53.67 -20.61 29.10
C LYS A 187 54.03 -22.09 29.18
N ASP A 188 53.71 -22.82 28.13
CA ASP A 188 54.11 -24.21 28.00
C ASP A 188 55.63 -24.34 27.77
N ALA A 189 56.13 -25.57 27.73
CA ALA A 189 57.55 -25.86 27.47
C ALA A 189 58.02 -25.39 26.07
N THR A 190 57.10 -25.02 25.17
CA THR A 190 57.38 -24.47 23.83
C THR A 190 57.33 -22.94 23.78
N GLY A 191 57.00 -22.29 24.90
CA GLY A 191 56.94 -20.84 25.06
C GLY A 191 55.60 -20.21 24.66
N LYS A 192 54.59 -21.00 24.30
CA LYS A 192 53.23 -20.56 23.93
C LYS A 192 52.36 -20.38 25.17
N ARG A 193 51.51 -19.36 25.14
CA ARG A 193 50.61 -19.04 26.26
C ARG A 193 49.37 -19.93 26.20
N GLU A 194 49.08 -20.58 27.32
CA GLU A 194 47.84 -21.33 27.49
C GLU A 194 46.66 -20.39 27.77
N TRP A 195 45.46 -20.81 27.41
CA TRP A 195 44.23 -20.03 27.56
C TRP A 195 43.11 -20.91 28.11
N PHE A 196 42.43 -20.42 29.14
CA PHE A 196 41.36 -21.13 29.82
C PHE A 196 40.06 -20.33 29.74
N ILE A 197 38.94 -21.03 29.54
CA ILE A 197 37.61 -20.40 29.58
C ILE A 197 37.26 -20.03 31.03
N THR A 198 36.68 -18.85 31.22
CA THR A 198 36.17 -18.40 32.53
C THR A 198 34.72 -18.85 32.72
N ASP A 199 34.19 -18.80 33.94
CA ASP A 199 32.79 -19.17 34.22
C ASP A 199 31.76 -18.27 33.51
N GLU A 200 32.19 -17.15 32.91
CA GLU A 200 31.40 -16.28 32.03
C GLU A 200 31.35 -16.76 30.56
N GLY A 201 32.23 -17.70 30.18
CA GLY A 201 32.33 -18.25 28.83
C GLY A 201 31.15 -19.14 28.38
N PRO A 202 30.60 -20.04 29.23
CA PRO A 202 29.38 -20.75 28.89
C PRO A 202 28.18 -19.87 29.25
N GLY A 203 27.85 -18.92 28.38
CA GLY A 203 26.55 -18.24 28.45
C GLY A 203 25.45 -19.31 28.45
N ARG A 204 24.70 -19.42 29.56
CA ARG A 204 23.49 -20.26 29.62
C ARG A 204 22.57 -19.85 28.47
N GLY A 205 22.15 -20.85 27.69
CA GLY A 205 21.24 -20.69 26.55
C GLY A 205 19.89 -20.10 26.92
#